data_AF-A0A925NDU6-F1
#
_entry.id   AF-A0A925NDU6-F1
#
_cell.length_a   1.000
_cell.length_b   1.000
_cell.length_c   1.000
_cell.angle_alpha   90.00
_cell.angle_beta   90.00
_cell.angle_gamma   90.00
#
_symmetry.space_group_name_H-M   'P 1'
#
loop_
_entity.id
_entity.type
_entity.pdbx_description
1 polymer ?
#
loop_
_entity_poly.entity_id
_entity_poly.type
_entity_poly.pdbx_seq_one_letter_code
_entity_poly.pdbx_strand_id
1 'polypeptide(L)'
;MSPVIPIRSAPSDGCSDTPVLRERGQREVFCGLTGIIWLHRKIQDAFFLVVGSRTCAHLIQSAAGVMIFAEPRFATAIIDERDLAGLADVNTELDRVVTRLLERRPEIKMLFLVGSCPSEVIKLDLSRAASRLSGRFSPDVRVLSYSGSGIETTFTQGEDACLASLVPQLPAETADAPASLMVVGTLADVVEDQFARQFAQLGIGPVH
;
A
#
# COMPACT_ATOMS: atom_id res chain seq x y z
N MET A 1 -17.68 8.33 36.67
CA MET A 1 -18.02 9.68 36.18
C MET A 1 -17.41 9.80 34.80
N SER A 2 -18.24 9.93 33.75
CA SER A 2 -17.72 10.16 32.39
C SER A 2 -17.09 11.56 32.37
N PRO A 3 -15.87 11.74 31.85
CA PRO A 3 -15.31 13.07 31.68
C PRO A 3 -16.17 13.81 30.64
N VAL A 4 -16.97 14.76 31.10
CA VAL A 4 -17.67 15.69 30.23
C VAL A 4 -16.58 16.57 29.62
N ILE A 5 -16.31 16.42 28.33
CA ILE A 5 -15.41 17.33 27.60
C ILE A 5 -16.17 18.66 27.47
N PRO A 6 -15.73 19.74 28.15
CA PRO A 6 -16.39 21.02 28.00
C PRO A 6 -16.07 21.56 26.61
N ILE A 7 -17.07 21.63 25.72
CA ILE A 7 -16.96 22.32 24.44
C ILE A 7 -16.86 23.81 24.76
N ARG A 8 -15.63 24.33 24.83
CA ARG A 8 -15.36 25.76 24.98
C ARG A 8 -15.28 26.39 23.60
N SER A 9 -15.89 27.57 23.43
CA SER A 9 -15.59 28.44 22.30
C SER A 9 -14.14 28.91 22.44
N ALA A 10 -13.22 28.25 21.75
CA ALA A 10 -11.85 28.72 21.65
C ALA A 10 -11.82 29.98 20.77
N PRO A 11 -11.10 31.05 21.14
CA PRO A 11 -10.78 32.12 20.20
C PRO A 11 -10.10 31.50 18.96
N SER A 12 -10.37 32.05 17.77
CA SER A 12 -9.87 31.53 16.49
C SER A 12 -8.38 31.81 16.27
N ASP A 13 -7.57 31.67 17.30
CA ASP A 13 -6.12 31.71 17.22
C ASP A 13 -5.69 30.31 16.75
N GLY A 14 -5.14 30.22 15.53
CA GLY A 14 -4.76 28.93 14.93
C GLY A 14 -3.82 28.11 15.82
N CYS A 15 -3.74 26.80 15.56
CA CYS A 15 -2.96 25.88 16.40
C CYS A 15 -1.43 25.88 16.15
N SER A 16 -0.87 26.88 15.47
CA SER A 16 0.54 26.90 15.05
C SER A 16 1.53 26.74 16.21
N ASP A 17 1.28 27.42 17.33
CA ASP A 17 2.11 27.36 18.53
C ASP A 17 1.54 26.44 19.61
N THR A 18 0.47 25.68 19.28
CA THR A 18 -0.15 24.76 20.24
C THR A 18 0.78 23.57 20.48
N PRO A 19 1.18 23.27 21.73
CA PRO A 19 2.08 22.17 22.01
C PRO A 19 1.42 20.82 21.68
N VAL A 20 2.05 20.04 20.80
CA VAL A 20 1.58 18.70 20.45
C VAL A 20 1.98 17.69 21.53
N LEU A 21 0.99 17.11 22.20
CA LEU A 21 1.22 16.02 23.16
C LEU A 21 1.60 14.74 22.42
N ARG A 22 2.67 14.08 22.89
CA ARG A 22 3.17 12.82 22.32
C ARG A 22 3.00 11.69 23.32
N GLU A 23 2.01 10.82 23.08
CA GLU A 23 1.68 9.71 23.97
C GLU A 23 2.08 8.35 23.39
N ARG A 24 2.47 7.41 24.26
CA ARG A 24 2.78 6.02 23.92
C ARG A 24 2.00 5.10 24.86
N GLY A 25 1.59 3.93 24.38
CA GLY A 25 0.78 2.99 25.14
C GLY A 25 -0.01 2.06 24.23
N GLN A 26 -1.09 1.50 24.75
CA GLN A 26 -2.04 0.70 23.98
C GLN A 26 -2.64 1.53 22.84
N ARG A 27 -2.73 0.95 21.64
CA ARG A 27 -3.30 1.58 20.45
C ARG A 27 -4.36 0.66 19.83
N GLU A 28 -5.48 1.24 19.44
CA GLU A 28 -6.56 0.57 18.71
C GLU A 28 -6.59 1.14 17.30
N VAL A 29 -5.70 0.62 16.44
CA VAL A 29 -5.53 1.10 15.07
C VAL A 29 -5.32 -0.08 14.13
N PHE A 30 -5.63 0.11 12.85
CA PHE A 30 -5.24 -0.82 11.80
C PHE A 30 -3.78 -0.63 11.40
N CYS A 31 -3.15 -1.69 10.90
CA CYS A 31 -1.85 -1.59 10.23
C CYS A 31 -2.00 -1.14 8.76
N GLY A 32 -0.90 -0.80 8.09
CA GLY A 32 -0.91 -0.36 6.69
C GLY A 32 -1.43 -1.36 5.67
N LEU A 33 -1.53 -2.65 5.99
CA LEU A 33 -2.12 -3.66 5.10
C LEU A 33 -3.54 -3.28 4.65
N THR A 34 -4.31 -2.58 5.50
CA THR A 34 -5.68 -2.16 5.14
C THR A 34 -5.72 -1.18 3.97
N GLY A 35 -4.61 -0.51 3.64
CA GLY A 35 -4.50 0.32 2.43
C GLY A 35 -4.82 -0.42 1.14
N ILE A 36 -4.53 -1.72 1.11
CA ILE A 36 -4.82 -2.59 -0.04
C ILE A 36 -6.31 -2.51 -0.42
N ILE A 37 -7.23 -2.38 0.54
CA ILE A 37 -8.68 -2.43 0.32
C ILE A 37 -9.16 -1.36 -0.67
N TRP A 38 -8.58 -0.16 -0.66
CA TRP A 38 -8.92 0.88 -1.64
C TRP A 38 -7.93 0.92 -2.80
N LEU A 39 -6.64 0.68 -2.55
CA LEU A 39 -5.61 0.71 -3.60
C LEU A 39 -5.86 -0.33 -4.69
N HIS A 40 -6.29 -1.53 -4.33
CA HIS A 40 -6.57 -2.57 -5.33
C HIS A 40 -7.74 -2.18 -6.26
N ARG A 41 -8.63 -1.28 -5.83
CA ARG A 41 -9.70 -0.74 -6.68
C ARG A 41 -9.21 0.40 -7.57
N LYS A 42 -8.32 1.25 -7.04
CA LYS A 42 -7.78 2.41 -7.75
C LYS A 42 -6.76 2.02 -8.82
N ILE A 43 -5.82 1.13 -8.48
CA ILE A 43 -4.78 0.66 -9.39
C ILE A 43 -5.24 -0.66 -10.03
N GLN A 44 -5.95 -0.56 -11.16
CA GLN A 44 -6.74 -1.66 -11.71
C GLN A 44 -5.90 -2.82 -12.26
N ASP A 45 -4.68 -2.56 -12.71
CA ASP A 45 -3.73 -3.52 -13.27
C ASP A 45 -2.76 -4.10 -12.23
N ALA A 46 -2.90 -3.69 -10.96
CA ALA A 46 -2.07 -4.13 -9.85
C ALA A 46 -2.68 -5.30 -9.06
N PHE A 47 -1.79 -6.16 -8.55
CA PHE A 47 -2.09 -7.20 -7.59
C PHE A 47 -1.25 -7.02 -6.32
N PHE A 48 -1.86 -7.21 -5.15
CA PHE A 48 -1.19 -7.05 -3.85
C PHE A 48 -1.02 -8.41 -3.18
N LEU A 49 0.23 -8.91 -3.12
CA LEU A 49 0.58 -10.16 -2.46
C LEU A 49 1.22 -9.87 -1.10
N VAL A 50 0.44 -10.01 -0.04
CA VAL A 50 0.95 -9.90 1.34
C VAL A 50 1.81 -11.12 1.66
N VAL A 51 3.03 -10.94 2.14
CA VAL A 51 3.87 -12.03 2.66
C VAL A 51 3.80 -11.99 4.17
N GLY A 52 3.07 -12.92 4.78
CA GLY A 52 2.71 -12.80 6.19
C GLY A 52 2.11 -14.05 6.80
N SER A 53 1.32 -13.90 7.86
CA SER A 53 0.69 -15.03 8.57
C SER A 53 -0.81 -15.11 8.28
N ARG A 54 -1.46 -16.14 8.84
CA ARG A 54 -2.93 -16.23 8.88
C ARG A 54 -3.57 -14.97 9.49
N THR A 55 -2.94 -14.33 10.46
CA THR A 55 -3.46 -13.08 11.05
C THR A 55 -3.61 -11.98 10.00
N CYS A 56 -2.64 -11.85 9.08
CA CYS A 56 -2.70 -10.89 7.98
C CYS A 56 -3.85 -11.22 7.01
N ALA A 57 -4.00 -12.49 6.65
CA ALA A 57 -5.08 -12.95 5.79
C ALA A 57 -6.47 -12.69 6.41
N HIS A 58 -6.62 -13.00 7.70
CA HIS A 58 -7.85 -12.75 8.46
C HIS A 58 -8.18 -11.26 8.57
N LEU A 59 -7.19 -10.41 8.80
CA LEU A 59 -7.37 -8.96 8.82
C LEU A 59 -7.92 -8.46 7.48
N ILE A 60 -7.27 -8.79 6.37
CA ILE A 60 -7.67 -8.35 5.05
C ILE A 60 -9.07 -8.86 4.70
N GLN A 61 -9.36 -10.13 4.97
CA GLN A 61 -10.69 -10.69 4.78
C GLN A 61 -11.77 -9.94 5.57
N SER A 62 -11.48 -9.63 6.84
CA SER A 62 -12.43 -8.92 7.72
C SER A 62 -12.63 -7.47 7.30
N ALA A 63 -11.56 -6.79 6.87
CA ALA A 63 -11.60 -5.41 6.42
C ALA A 63 -12.25 -5.24 5.03
N ALA A 64 -12.03 -6.19 4.12
CA ALA A 64 -12.64 -6.17 2.79
C ALA A 64 -14.16 -6.36 2.84
N GLY A 65 -14.67 -7.03 3.88
CA GLY A 65 -16.10 -7.34 4.00
C GLY A 65 -16.61 -8.07 2.76
N VAL A 66 -17.67 -7.54 2.14
CA VAL A 66 -18.27 -8.13 0.93
C VAL A 66 -17.33 -8.14 -0.28
N MET A 67 -16.32 -7.28 -0.31
CA MET A 67 -15.38 -7.18 -1.44
C MET A 67 -14.54 -8.45 -1.60
N ILE A 68 -14.42 -9.29 -0.56
CA ILE A 68 -13.68 -10.55 -0.64
C ILE A 68 -14.28 -11.53 -1.66
N PHE A 69 -15.58 -11.40 -1.94
CA PHE A 69 -16.31 -12.26 -2.89
C PHE A 69 -16.33 -11.69 -4.32
N ALA A 70 -15.75 -10.51 -4.54
CA ALA A 70 -15.75 -9.82 -5.83
C ALA A 70 -14.45 -10.03 -6.62
N GLU A 71 -13.85 -11.23 -6.52
CA GLU A 71 -12.56 -11.58 -7.12
C GLU A 71 -11.47 -10.51 -6.91
N PRO A 72 -11.16 -10.17 -5.65
CA PRO A 72 -10.23 -9.08 -5.38
C PRO A 72 -8.82 -9.38 -5.89
N ARG A 73 -8.11 -8.31 -6.28
CA ARG A 73 -6.72 -8.37 -6.77
C ARG A 73 -5.72 -8.33 -5.61
N PHE A 74 -5.93 -9.17 -4.61
CA PHE A 74 -4.99 -9.35 -3.51
C PHE A 74 -5.02 -10.77 -2.97
N ALA A 75 -3.92 -11.18 -2.33
CA ALA A 75 -3.83 -12.45 -1.62
C ALA A 75 -2.77 -12.38 -0.51
N THR A 76 -2.72 -13.41 0.34
CA THR A 76 -1.66 -13.57 1.33
C THR A 76 -0.90 -14.87 1.08
N ALA A 77 0.41 -14.77 0.85
CA ALA A 77 1.34 -15.87 0.97
C ALA A 77 1.60 -16.11 2.46
N ILE A 78 0.95 -17.13 3.01
CA ILE A 78 1.07 -17.48 4.43
C ILE A 78 2.40 -18.21 4.65
N ILE A 79 3.23 -17.68 5.54
CA ILE A 79 4.48 -18.27 6.01
C ILE A 79 4.14 -19.44 6.94
N ASP A 80 4.64 -20.63 6.63
CA ASP A 80 4.42 -21.86 7.39
C ASP A 80 5.61 -22.18 8.32
N GLU A 81 5.44 -23.16 9.21
CA GLU A 81 6.47 -23.56 10.18
C GLU A 81 7.80 -23.99 9.52
N ARG A 82 7.73 -24.57 8.31
CA ARG A 82 8.93 -24.99 7.55
C ARG A 82 9.78 -23.79 7.12
N ASP A 83 9.13 -22.68 6.78
CA ASP A 83 9.79 -21.44 6.38
C ASP A 83 10.51 -20.83 7.58
N LEU A 84 9.87 -20.85 8.76
CA LEU A 84 10.43 -20.32 10.00
C LEU A 84 11.58 -21.18 10.54
N ALA A 85 11.53 -22.49 10.33
CA ALA A 85 12.56 -23.42 10.75
C ALA A 85 13.79 -23.43 9.82
N GLY A 86 13.79 -22.64 8.74
CA GLY A 86 14.83 -22.66 7.70
C GLY A 86 14.93 -24.00 6.96
N LEU A 87 13.89 -24.84 7.05
CA LEU A 87 13.80 -26.13 6.39
C LEU A 87 13.41 -26.00 4.91
N ALA A 88 12.84 -24.86 4.54
CA ALA A 88 12.62 -24.43 3.17
C ALA A 88 13.27 -23.05 2.95
N ASP A 89 13.82 -22.83 1.76
CA ASP A 89 14.30 -21.52 1.37
C ASP A 89 13.08 -20.63 1.04
N VAL A 90 12.83 -19.65 1.90
CA VAL A 90 11.69 -18.73 1.80
C VAL A 90 11.68 -17.95 0.48
N ASN A 91 12.85 -17.64 -0.10
CA ASN A 91 12.92 -16.99 -1.40
C ASN A 91 12.48 -17.95 -2.52
N THR A 92 12.87 -19.22 -2.45
CA THR A 92 12.46 -20.22 -3.43
C THR A 92 10.95 -20.45 -3.37
N GLU A 93 10.36 -20.53 -2.17
CA GLU A 93 8.92 -20.66 -2.00
C GLU A 93 8.16 -19.40 -2.46
N LEU A 94 8.66 -18.21 -2.16
CA LEU A 94 8.09 -16.96 -2.65
C LEU A 94 8.10 -16.91 -4.19
N ASP A 95 9.22 -17.25 -4.82
CA ASP A 95 9.35 -17.28 -6.28
C ASP A 95 8.38 -18.29 -6.90
N ARG A 96 8.17 -19.46 -6.26
CA ARG A 96 7.20 -20.47 -6.68
C ARG A 96 5.76 -19.95 -6.58
N VAL A 97 5.40 -19.31 -5.46
CA VAL A 97 4.06 -18.74 -5.24
C VAL A 97 3.77 -17.63 -6.25
N VAL A 98 4.72 -16.72 -6.47
CA VAL A 98 4.59 -15.62 -7.44
C VAL A 98 4.46 -16.17 -8.86
N THR A 99 5.28 -17.15 -9.26
CA THR A 99 5.17 -17.79 -10.57
C THR A 99 3.77 -18.36 -10.80
N ARG A 100 3.28 -19.15 -9.83
CA ARG A 100 1.94 -19.77 -9.92
C ARG A 100 0.82 -18.72 -9.94
N LEU A 101 0.97 -17.61 -9.23
CA LEU A 101 0.02 -16.50 -9.24
C LEU A 101 -0.07 -15.89 -10.64
N LEU A 102 1.08 -15.53 -11.23
CA LEU A 102 1.13 -14.89 -12.55
C LEU A 102 0.68 -15.82 -13.69
N GLU A 103 0.98 -17.12 -13.60
CA GLU A 103 0.45 -18.12 -14.54
C GLU A 103 -1.08 -18.20 -14.52
N ARG A 104 -1.69 -18.01 -13.35
CA ARG A 104 -3.15 -18.06 -13.16
C ARG A 104 -3.85 -16.74 -13.50
N ARG A 105 -3.13 -15.62 -13.42
CA ARG A 105 -3.65 -14.26 -13.55
C ARG A 105 -2.74 -13.48 -14.52
N PRO A 106 -2.72 -13.85 -15.82
CA PRO A 106 -1.84 -13.24 -16.81
C PRO A 106 -2.16 -11.76 -17.11
N GLU A 107 -3.30 -11.26 -16.64
CA GLU A 107 -3.69 -9.86 -16.78
C GLU A 107 -2.96 -8.91 -15.82
N ILE A 108 -2.29 -9.43 -14.79
CA ILE A 108 -1.52 -8.62 -13.82
C ILE A 108 -0.36 -7.95 -14.55
N LYS A 109 -0.23 -6.62 -14.42
CA LYS A 109 0.91 -5.84 -14.95
C LYS A 109 1.82 -5.30 -13.85
N MET A 110 1.29 -5.19 -12.64
CA MET A 110 2.03 -4.73 -11.49
C MET A 110 1.76 -5.65 -10.30
N LEU A 111 2.81 -6.15 -9.66
CA LEU A 111 2.73 -6.98 -8.47
C LEU A 111 3.42 -6.28 -7.31
N PHE A 112 2.69 -6.02 -6.23
CA PHE A 112 3.25 -5.54 -4.98
C PHE A 112 3.45 -6.70 -4.02
N LEU A 113 4.70 -6.92 -3.59
CA LEU A 113 5.04 -7.74 -2.44
C LEU A 113 4.90 -6.89 -1.17
N VAL A 114 3.86 -7.14 -0.40
CA VAL A 114 3.54 -6.31 0.76
C VAL A 114 4.09 -6.96 2.03
N GLY A 115 5.03 -6.28 2.67
CA GLY A 115 5.61 -6.68 3.94
C GLY A 115 4.61 -6.62 5.08
N SER A 116 4.72 -7.56 6.00
CA SER A 116 3.92 -7.65 7.23
C SER A 116 4.83 -7.87 8.45
N CYS A 117 4.28 -7.80 9.66
CA CYS A 117 5.07 -7.98 10.88
C CYS A 117 5.86 -9.31 10.87
N PRO A 118 5.26 -10.47 10.49
CA PRO A 118 6.01 -11.72 10.37
C PRO A 118 7.20 -11.65 9.41
N SER A 119 7.03 -11.13 8.19
CA SER A 119 8.12 -11.08 7.20
C SER A 119 9.26 -10.17 7.64
N GLU A 120 8.95 -9.08 8.33
CA GLU A 120 9.95 -8.13 8.84
C GLU A 120 10.72 -8.67 10.04
N VAL A 121 10.04 -9.39 10.94
CA VAL A 121 10.67 -9.99 12.11
C VAL A 121 11.68 -11.05 11.69
N ILE A 122 11.35 -11.87 10.68
CA ILE A 122 12.29 -12.87 10.12
C ILE A 122 13.31 -12.26 9.14
N LYS A 123 13.28 -10.95 8.94
CA LYS A 123 14.20 -10.20 8.05
C LYS A 123 14.18 -10.72 6.61
N LEU A 124 12.98 -11.06 6.10
CA LEU A 124 12.82 -11.38 4.69
C LEU A 124 12.97 -10.11 3.85
N ASP A 125 14.01 -10.07 3.02
CA ASP A 125 14.31 -8.94 2.14
C ASP A 125 13.42 -8.93 0.90
N LEU A 126 12.21 -8.37 1.06
CA LEU A 126 11.23 -8.27 -0.02
C LEU A 126 11.64 -7.31 -1.14
N SER A 127 12.49 -6.32 -0.85
CA SER A 127 13.02 -5.40 -1.88
C SER A 127 13.92 -6.14 -2.86
N ARG A 128 14.81 -6.98 -2.32
CA ARG A 128 15.66 -7.85 -3.14
C ARG A 128 14.85 -8.91 -3.89
N ALA A 129 13.82 -9.48 -3.26
CA ALA A 129 12.92 -10.41 -3.93
C ALA A 129 12.16 -9.74 -5.08
N ALA A 130 11.63 -8.52 -4.88
CA ALA A 130 10.95 -7.74 -5.90
C ALA A 130 11.89 -7.43 -7.08
N SER A 131 13.12 -6.98 -6.80
CA SER A 131 14.14 -6.74 -7.84
C SER A 131 14.45 -8.00 -8.66
N ARG A 132 14.66 -9.14 -8.00
CA ARG A 132 14.89 -10.44 -8.66
C ARG A 132 13.70 -10.86 -9.52
N LEU A 133 12.48 -10.80 -8.99
CA LEU A 133 11.26 -11.20 -9.69
C LEU A 133 10.93 -10.26 -10.84
N SER A 134 11.12 -8.95 -10.66
CA SER A 134 10.95 -7.98 -11.74
C SER A 134 11.93 -8.23 -12.87
N GLY A 135 13.19 -8.61 -12.59
CA GLY A 135 14.15 -9.00 -13.63
C GLY A 135 13.72 -10.24 -14.42
N ARG A 136 13.03 -11.19 -13.78
CA ARG A 136 12.55 -12.43 -14.40
C ARG A 136 11.28 -12.27 -15.23
N PHE A 137 10.33 -11.44 -14.78
CA PHE A 137 9.03 -11.26 -15.42
C PHE A 137 8.92 -10.00 -16.29
N SER A 138 10.00 -9.22 -16.38
CA SER A 138 10.10 -8.10 -17.32
C SER A 138 10.05 -8.60 -18.78
N PRO A 139 9.41 -7.87 -19.70
CA PRO A 139 8.73 -6.57 -19.51
C PRO A 139 7.25 -6.70 -19.09
N ASP A 140 6.71 -7.91 -19.01
CA ASP A 140 5.27 -8.14 -18.88
C ASP A 140 4.70 -7.74 -17.51
N VAL A 141 5.48 -7.94 -16.43
CA VAL A 141 5.07 -7.65 -15.06
C VAL A 141 6.18 -6.92 -14.31
N ARG A 142 5.84 -5.76 -13.73
CA ARG A 142 6.69 -5.04 -12.78
C ARG A 142 6.42 -5.51 -11.37
N VAL A 143 7.47 -5.86 -10.63
CA VAL A 143 7.34 -6.32 -9.24
C VAL A 143 7.96 -5.28 -8.31
N LEU A 144 7.19 -4.81 -7.34
CA LEU A 144 7.57 -3.80 -6.36
C LEU A 144 7.36 -4.35 -4.95
N SER A 145 7.92 -3.67 -3.95
CA SER A 145 7.71 -4.01 -2.55
C SER A 145 7.53 -2.77 -1.69
N TYR A 146 6.68 -2.87 -0.68
CA TYR A 146 6.56 -1.87 0.38
C TYR A 146 6.10 -2.56 1.67
N SER A 147 6.25 -1.90 2.83
CA SER A 147 5.71 -2.41 4.08
C SER A 147 4.29 -1.92 4.34
N GLY A 148 3.38 -2.83 4.69
CA GLY A 148 2.10 -2.52 5.33
C GLY A 148 2.04 -3.02 6.78
N SER A 149 3.18 -3.31 7.39
CA SER A 149 3.29 -3.92 8.71
C SER A 149 2.81 -3.01 9.83
N GLY A 150 2.21 -3.60 10.86
CA GLY A 150 1.71 -2.86 12.02
C GLY A 150 2.80 -2.31 12.95
N ILE A 151 4.04 -2.77 12.79
CA ILE A 151 5.19 -2.21 13.53
C ILE A 151 5.83 -1.00 12.82
N GLU A 152 5.53 -0.81 11.53
CA GLU A 152 6.08 0.30 10.73
C GLU A 152 5.01 1.32 10.30
N THR A 153 3.77 0.87 10.10
CA THR A 153 2.71 1.67 9.46
C THR A 153 1.38 1.55 10.18
N THR A 154 0.63 2.65 10.19
CA THR A 154 -0.73 2.77 10.74
C THR A 154 -1.70 3.17 9.63
N PHE A 155 -2.70 2.32 9.39
CA PHE A 155 -3.83 2.55 8.50
C PHE A 155 -3.46 3.16 7.12
N THR A 156 -3.69 4.46 6.90
CA THR A 156 -3.43 5.15 5.63
C THR A 156 -1.96 5.26 5.27
N GLN A 157 -1.04 5.06 6.22
CA GLN A 157 0.40 5.03 5.91
C GLN A 157 0.80 3.88 4.98
N GLY A 158 -0.05 2.85 4.84
CA GLY A 158 0.17 1.81 3.83
C GLY A 158 0.05 2.34 2.39
N GLU A 159 -0.79 3.35 2.16
CA GLU A 159 -0.87 4.03 0.86
C GLU A 159 0.36 4.88 0.59
N ASP A 160 0.82 5.64 1.59
CA ASP A 160 2.06 6.42 1.49
C ASP A 160 3.25 5.53 1.11
N ALA A 161 3.43 4.40 1.80
CA ALA A 161 4.47 3.43 1.50
C ALA A 161 4.32 2.81 0.09
N CYS A 162 3.09 2.51 -0.34
CA CYS A 162 2.81 2.00 -1.68
C CYS A 162 3.19 3.02 -2.76
N LEU A 163 2.73 4.27 -2.64
CA LEU A 163 3.01 5.33 -3.60
C LEU A 163 4.50 5.68 -3.63
N ALA A 164 5.16 5.74 -2.48
CA ALA A 164 6.60 5.92 -2.39
C ALA A 164 7.39 4.84 -3.15
N SER A 165 6.91 3.58 -3.17
CA SER A 165 7.54 2.50 -3.95
C SER A 165 7.41 2.67 -5.46
N LEU A 166 6.44 3.46 -5.93
CA LEU A 166 6.23 3.77 -7.34
C LEU A 166 7.09 4.93 -7.83
N VAL A 167 7.41 5.89 -6.97
CA VAL A 167 8.13 7.12 -7.34
C VAL A 167 9.43 6.83 -8.13
N PRO A 168 10.32 5.90 -7.72
CA PRO A 168 11.54 5.62 -8.47
C PRO A 168 11.32 4.99 -9.85
N GLN A 169 10.10 4.50 -10.13
CA GLN A 169 9.72 3.85 -11.38
C GLN A 169 8.98 4.79 -12.33
N LEU A 170 8.69 6.02 -11.91
CA LEU A 170 8.02 6.99 -12.75
C LEU A 170 8.91 7.35 -13.95
N PRO A 171 8.32 7.54 -15.14
CA PRO A 171 9.06 8.05 -16.28
C PRO A 171 9.73 9.38 -15.94
N ALA A 172 11.00 9.52 -16.30
CA ALA A 172 11.68 10.80 -16.22
C ALA A 172 11.25 11.66 -17.41
N GLU A 173 10.74 12.85 -17.11
CA GLU A 173 10.47 13.87 -18.13
C GLU A 173 11.77 14.44 -18.70
N THR A 174 11.72 14.94 -19.94
CA THR A 174 12.86 15.64 -20.54
C THR A 174 13.04 17.02 -19.90
N ALA A 175 14.25 17.58 -19.99
CA ALA A 175 14.53 18.91 -19.42
C ALA A 175 13.66 20.03 -20.03
N ASP A 176 13.18 19.85 -21.26
CA ASP A 176 12.34 20.79 -21.98
C ASP A 176 10.83 20.51 -21.83
N ALA A 177 10.46 19.49 -21.04
CA ALA A 177 9.06 19.17 -20.80
C ALA A 177 8.35 20.35 -20.11
N PRO A 178 7.12 20.71 -20.53
CA PRO A 178 6.36 21.75 -19.86
C PRO A 178 6.08 21.36 -18.41
N ALA A 179 6.01 22.36 -17.53
CA ALA A 179 5.61 22.12 -16.15
C ALA A 179 4.24 21.45 -16.10
N SER A 180 4.14 20.36 -15.33
CA SER A 180 2.92 19.64 -15.07
C SER A 180 2.63 19.61 -13.57
N LEU A 181 1.37 19.35 -13.21
CA LEU A 181 0.94 19.18 -11.83
C LEU A 181 0.60 17.70 -11.60
N MET A 182 1.10 17.11 -10.52
CA MET A 182 0.70 15.78 -10.08
C MET A 182 -0.07 15.87 -8.77
N VAL A 183 -1.29 15.35 -8.73
CA VAL A 183 -2.09 15.25 -7.51
C VAL A 183 -1.80 13.90 -6.84
N VAL A 184 -1.17 13.93 -5.67
CA VAL A 184 -0.78 12.70 -4.97
C VAL A 184 -1.82 12.33 -3.91
N GLY A 185 -2.36 11.12 -4.03
CA GLY A 185 -3.29 10.51 -3.08
C GLY A 185 -4.52 9.91 -3.76
N THR A 186 -5.06 8.85 -3.17
CA THR A 186 -6.19 8.12 -3.71
C THR A 186 -7.46 8.93 -3.54
N LEU A 187 -8.06 9.31 -4.66
CA LEU A 187 -9.36 9.95 -4.72
C LEU A 187 -10.38 9.00 -5.35
N ALA A 188 -11.63 9.14 -4.92
CA ALA A 188 -12.74 8.59 -5.67
C ALA A 188 -12.79 9.24 -7.06
N ASP A 189 -13.15 8.48 -8.09
CA ASP A 189 -13.08 8.94 -9.49
C ASP A 189 -13.88 10.24 -9.72
N VAL A 190 -15.04 10.38 -9.06
CA VAL A 190 -15.84 11.61 -9.14
C VAL A 190 -15.13 12.83 -8.55
N VAL A 191 -14.30 12.65 -7.52
CA VAL A 191 -13.52 13.73 -6.88
C VAL A 191 -12.33 14.09 -7.75
N GLU A 192 -11.66 13.11 -8.35
CA GLU A 192 -10.60 13.32 -9.34
C GLU A 192 -11.12 14.12 -10.54
N ASP A 193 -12.29 13.74 -11.08
CA ASP A 193 -12.96 14.47 -12.16
C ASP A 193 -13.28 15.92 -11.77
N GLN A 194 -13.65 16.17 -10.49
CA GLN A 194 -13.89 17.51 -9.99
C GLN A 194 -12.60 18.34 -9.92
N PHE A 195 -11.52 17.75 -9.45
CA PHE A 195 -10.20 18.39 -9.41
C PHE A 195 -9.74 18.75 -10.83
N ALA A 196 -9.82 17.82 -11.77
CA ALA A 196 -9.45 18.06 -13.16
C ALA A 196 -10.21 19.26 -13.77
N ARG A 197 -11.54 19.33 -13.53
CA ARG A 197 -12.35 20.48 -13.99
C ARG A 197 -11.94 21.79 -13.33
N GLN A 198 -11.67 21.79 -12.03
CA GLN A 198 -11.28 22.99 -11.30
C GLN A 198 -9.92 23.52 -11.78
N PHE A 199 -8.91 22.65 -11.93
CA PHE A 199 -7.62 23.06 -12.45
C PHE A 199 -7.71 23.57 -13.90
N ALA A 200 -8.52 22.93 -14.75
CA ALA A 200 -8.75 23.41 -16.11
C ALA A 200 -9.38 24.82 -16.14
N GLN A 201 -10.35 25.10 -15.25
CA GLN A 201 -10.95 26.44 -15.12
C GLN A 201 -9.96 27.50 -14.64
N LEU A 202 -8.96 27.09 -13.85
CA LEU A 202 -7.87 27.95 -13.39
C LEU A 202 -6.74 28.11 -14.41
N GLY A 203 -6.80 27.40 -15.54
CA GLY A 203 -5.72 27.39 -16.55
C GLY A 203 -4.46 26.65 -16.10
N ILE A 204 -4.59 25.71 -15.16
CA ILE A 204 -3.49 24.88 -14.64
C ILE A 204 -3.53 23.53 -15.36
N GLY A 205 -2.48 23.20 -16.11
CA GLY A 205 -2.35 21.89 -16.75
C GLY A 205 -1.05 21.76 -17.57
N PRO A 206 -0.64 20.52 -17.93
CA PRO A 206 -1.37 19.27 -17.71
C PRO A 206 -1.38 18.82 -16.23
N VAL A 207 -2.47 18.15 -15.81
CA VAL A 207 -2.64 17.57 -14.46
C VAL A 207 -2.63 16.05 -14.57
N HIS A 208 -1.85 15.39 -13.73
CA HIS A 208 -1.68 13.94 -13.62
C HIS A 208 -2.17 13.42 -12.26
#